data_AF-A0A482V3M0-F1
#
_entry.id   AF-A0A482V3M0-F1
#
_cell.length_a   1.000
_cell.length_b   1.000
_cell.length_c   1.000
_cell.angle_alpha   90.00
_cell.angle_beta   90.00
_cell.angle_gamma   90.00
#
_symmetry.space_group_name_H-M   'P 1'
#
loop_
_entity.id
_entity.type
_entity.pdbx_description
1 polymer ?
#
loop_
_entity_poly.entity_id
_entity_poly.type
_entity_poly.pdbx_seq_one_letter_code
_entity_poly.pdbx_strand_id
1 'polypeptide(L)' 'MDVIPRTLVENSGVDATNMMHQLHAAVQGGDGNGYVGFDIDAHGPMDPVAQGVVDIYVSKVNAIR' A
#
# COMPACT_ATOMS: atom_id res chain seq x y z
N MET A 1 -10.25 -4.51 0.33
CA MET A 1 -9.80 -4.47 -1.07
C MET A 1 -8.31 -4.79 -1.08
N ASP A 2 -7.94 -6.06 -0.96
CA ASP A 2 -6.53 -6.40 -0.69
C ASP A 2 -5.77 -6.84 -1.95
N VAL A 3 -6.45 -7.01 -3.09
CA VAL A 3 -5.83 -7.62 -4.28
C VAL A 3 -4.68 -6.77 -4.82
N ILE A 4 -4.83 -5.45 -4.90
CA ILE A 4 -3.77 -4.55 -5.40
C ILE A 4 -2.55 -4.55 -4.48
N PRO A 5 -2.65 -4.23 -3.17
CA PRO A 5 -1.48 -4.24 -2.30
C PRO A 5 -0.87 -5.65 -2.17
N ARG A 6 -1.68 -6.71 -2.10
CA ARG A 6 -1.17 -8.09 -2.04
C ARG A 6 -0.39 -8.47 -3.29
N THR A 7 -0.91 -8.19 -4.48
CA THR A 7 -0.21 -8.51 -5.73
C THR A 7 1.05 -7.68 -5.94
N LEU A 8 1.09 -6.41 -5.50
CA LEU A 8 2.32 -5.60 -5.51
C LEU A 8 3.41 -6.23 -4.63
N VAL A 9 3.02 -6.68 -3.44
CA VAL A 9 3.92 -7.35 -2.50
C VAL A 9 4.40 -8.70 -3.05
N GLU A 10 3.50 -9.53 -3.57
CA GLU A 10 3.85 -10.82 -4.21
C GLU A 10 4.81 -10.63 -5.39
N ASN A 11 4.57 -9.64 -6.25
CA ASN A 11 5.45 -9.31 -7.37
C ASN A 11 6.83 -8.81 -6.93
N SER A 12 6.93 -8.29 -5.70
CA SER A 12 8.19 -7.84 -5.10
C SER A 12 8.97 -8.97 -4.43
N GLY A 13 8.46 -10.21 -4.45
CA GLY A 13 9.15 -11.40 -3.95
C GLY A 13 9.19 -11.53 -2.43
N VAL A 14 8.36 -10.77 -1.70
CA VAL A 14 8.26 -10.82 -0.24
C VAL A 14 7.04 -11.62 0.23
N ASP A 15 7.07 -12.06 1.49
CA ASP A 15 5.95 -12.76 2.11
C ASP A 15 4.73 -11.84 2.22
N ALA A 16 3.78 -12.07 1.31
CA ALA A 16 2.55 -11.32 1.20
C ALA A 16 1.67 -11.40 2.45
N THR A 17 1.73 -12.49 3.20
CA THR A 17 0.90 -12.63 4.40
C THR A 17 1.39 -11.70 5.51
N ASN A 18 2.69 -11.77 5.82
CA ASN A 18 3.30 -10.94 6.85
C ASN A 18 3.27 -9.45 6.48
N MET A 19 3.58 -9.10 5.22
CA MET A 19 3.58 -7.71 4.79
C MET A 19 2.18 -7.09 4.79
N MET A 20 1.16 -7.83 4.35
CA MET A 20 -0.23 -7.33 4.42
C MET A 20 -0.67 -7.08 5.86
N HIS A 21 -0.24 -7.92 6.82
CA HIS A 21 -0.49 -7.69 8.24
C HIS A 21 0.19 -6.40 8.74
N GLN A 22 1.45 -6.15 8.35
CA GLN A 22 2.16 -4.93 8.70
C GLN A 22 1.50 -3.67 8.11
N LEU A 23 1.06 -3.73 6.85
CA LEU A 23 0.33 -2.63 6.21
C LEU A 23 -1.00 -2.34 6.93
N HIS A 24 -1.77 -3.38 7.27
CA HIS A 24 -3.03 -3.21 8.02
C HIS A 24 -2.79 -2.63 9.42
N ALA A 25 -1.74 -3.08 10.12
CA ALA A 25 -1.36 -2.54 11.42
C ALA A 25 -0.92 -1.07 11.32
N ALA A 26 -0.15 -0.70 10.29
CA ALA A 26 0.29 0.67 10.05
C ALA A 26 -0.89 1.62 9.74
N VAL A 27 -1.90 1.14 9.00
CA VAL A 27 -3.15 1.88 8.75
C VAL A 27 -3.93 2.11 10.05
N GLN A 28 -3.97 1.12 10.95
CA GLN A 28 -4.72 1.22 12.21
C GLN A 28 -3.97 1.98 13.31
N GLY A 29 -2.63 1.99 13.28
CA GLY A 29 -1.77 2.58 14.30
C GLY A 29 -1.38 4.04 14.06
N GLY A 30 -1.70 4.61 12.89
CA GLY A 30 -1.43 6.03 12.59
C GLY A 30 -2.50 6.97 13.17
N ASP A 31 -2.13 8.23 13.40
CA ASP A 31 -3.02 9.32 13.89
C ASP A 31 -4.08 9.79 12.87
N GLY A 32 -4.77 8.84 12.23
CA GLY A 32 -6.02 9.06 11.50
C GLY A 32 -5.93 9.73 10.12
N ASN A 33 -4.78 10.23 9.68
CA ASN A 33 -4.65 10.97 8.41
C ASN A 33 -3.45 10.57 7.51
N GLY A 34 -2.66 9.56 7.89
CA GLY A 34 -1.47 9.16 7.12
C GLY A 34 -1.83 8.25 5.94
N TYR A 35 -1.34 8.58 4.75
CA TYR A 35 -1.35 7.66 3.63
C TYR A 35 -0.36 6.53 3.93
N VAL A 36 -0.77 5.27 3.74
CA VAL A 36 0.10 4.10 3.92
C VAL A 36 0.20 3.35 2.61
N GLY A 37 1.42 3.16 2.16
CA GLY A 37 1.79 2.42 0.96
C GLY A 37 2.84 1.36 1.28
N PHE A 38 3.18 0.58 0.26
CA PHE A 38 4.24 -0.42 0.33
C PHE A 38 5.48 0.10 -0.41
N ASP A 39 6.63 0.04 0.26
CA ASP A 39 7.94 0.32 -0.31
C ASP A 39 8.50 -0.95 -0.96
N ILE A 40 8.74 -0.92 -2.27
CA ILE A 40 9.29 -2.07 -3.00
C ILE A 40 10.79 -2.27 -2.76
N ASP A 41 11.52 -1.22 -2.37
CA ASP A 41 12.96 -1.26 -2.19
C ASP A 41 13.29 -1.61 -0.73
N ALA A 42 12.62 -0.96 0.22
CA ALA A 42 12.79 -1.20 1.65
C ALA A 42 11.96 -2.39 2.17
N HIS A 43 11.00 -2.89 1.38
CA HIS A 43 10.08 -3.96 1.75
C HIS A 43 9.34 -3.71 3.05
N GLY A 44 8.66 -2.55 3.16
CA GLY A 44 7.95 -2.16 4.37
C GLY A 44 6.88 -1.08 4.15
N PRO A 45 6.11 -0.74 5.19
CA PRO A 45 5.16 0.39 5.12
C PRO A 45 5.88 1.73 4.93
N MET A 46 5.35 2.58 4.06
CA MET A 46 5.87 3.93 3.81
C MET A 46 4.74 4.93 3.54
N ASP A 47 5.02 6.23 3.61
CA ASP A 47 4.09 7.28 3.15
C ASP A 47 4.27 7.51 1.64
N PRO A 48 3.30 7.10 0.79
CA PRO A 48 3.43 7.19 -0.65
C PRO A 48 3.44 8.64 -1.14
N VAL A 49 2.79 9.56 -0.43
CA VAL A 49 2.79 10.98 -0.81
C VAL A 49 4.15 11.60 -0.55
N ALA A 50 4.78 11.28 0.59
CA ALA A 50 6.14 11.72 0.89
C ALA A 50 7.18 11.16 -0.11
N GLN A 51 6.93 9.98 -0.67
CA GLN A 51 7.77 9.35 -1.70
C GLN A 51 7.40 9.75 -3.15
N GLY A 52 6.41 10.62 -3.34
CA GLY A 52 5.98 11.06 -4.68
C GLY A 52 5.22 9.98 -5.48
N VAL A 53 4.74 8.93 -4.83
CA VAL A 53 3.95 7.85 -5.43
C VAL A 53 2.47 8.23 -5.37
N VAL A 54 1.91 8.60 -6.52
CA VAL A 54 0.52 9.03 -6.66
C VAL A 54 -0.15 8.34 -7.84
N ASP A 55 -1.46 8.16 -7.73
CA ASP A 55 -2.30 7.59 -8.79
C ASP A 55 -3.30 8.62 -9.30
N ILE A 56 -3.65 8.52 -10.58
CA ILE A 56 -4.66 9.39 -11.18
C ILE A 56 -6.03 9.03 -10.62
N TYR A 57 -6.71 9.99 -9.99
CA TYR A 57 -8.02 9.78 -9.36
C TYR A 57 -9.05 9.10 -10.29
N VAL A 58 -9.16 9.58 -11.54
CA VAL A 58 -10.16 9.06 -12.49
C VAL A 58 -9.92 7.58 -12.85
N SER A 59 -8.66 7.11 -12.85
CA SER A 59 -8.36 5.71 -13.12
C SER A 59 -8.85 4.81 -11.99
N LYS A 60 -8.64 5.21 -10.73
CA LYS A 60 -9.10 4.47 -9.55
C LYS A 60 -10.62 4.42 -9.45
N VAL A 61 -11.30 5.55 -9.66
CA VAL A 61 -12.78 5.59 -9.62
C VAL A 61 -13.39 4.70 -10.68
N ASN A 62 -12.87 4.74 -11.91
CA ASN A 62 -13.40 3.93 -12.99
C ASN A 62 -13.02 2.45 -12.88
N ALA A 63 -11.94 2.10 -12.18
CA ALA A 63 -11.57 0.70 -11.93
C ALA A 63 -12.43 0.03 -10.85
N ILE A 64 -13.13 0.81 -10.02
CA ILE A 64 -13.99 0.32 -8.93
C ILE A 64 -15.47 0.27 -9.36
N ARG A 65 -15.86 1.08 -10.35
CA ARG A 65 -17.21 1.09 -10.95
C ARG A 65 -17.46 -0.16 -11.80
#